data_AF-A0A7R8UHT1-F1
#
_entry.id   AF-A0A7R8UHT1-F1
#
_cell.length_a   1.000
_cell.length_b   1.000
_cell.length_c   1.000
_cell.angle_alpha   90.00
_cell.angle_beta   90.00
_cell.angle_gamma   90.00
#
_symmetry.space_group_name_H-M   'P 1'
#
loop_
_entity.id
_entity.type
_entity.pdbx_description
1 polymer ?
#
loop_
_entity_poly.entity_id
_entity_poly.type
_entity_poly.pdbx_seq_one_letter_code
_entity_poly.pdbx_strand_id
1 'polypeptide(L)'
;MSDLTMRISYVLAGIDMNQPKEVTLGFMKTSDELHLNYVPRFGFRLGMLLRDIFGYNITWVFNNMWSETWSTGGALGEIRDDRVDQSTCLYAMDAPRLENIWVVFEAAKIRTTFFFLAYHNSEISVNRLAKPFHCTVWICVIVVLTVFSFGLREVLILERRLHHGRTSAPSFFSTMLSSFGTICQQSSLIIPRTLGGRLSCVFFLIASYLLYNYYTSSIVAFLLGPPVKSDIKTLRQLADSNLKVGLDDIPFTRAYLNYQEPEISYFIKKKIKPLKDEETVWLPADEGIQETRNRRFAYHCEVSVAYIFMDKYYTPDEVCDVNMVDLMSQKSLAILLKRGSPYRDAFKTK
;
A
#
# COMPACT_ATOMS: atom_id res chain seq x y z
N MET A 1 44.79 -4.98 -3.34
CA MET A 1 45.10 -3.59 -3.71
C MET A 1 45.72 -2.88 -2.51
N SER A 2 46.68 -3.51 -1.83
CA SER A 2 47.11 -3.17 -0.47
C SER A 2 47.72 -1.77 -0.34
N ASP A 3 48.34 -1.28 -1.41
CA ASP A 3 48.99 0.04 -1.41
C ASP A 3 48.04 1.16 -1.87
N LEU A 4 46.80 0.81 -2.23
CA LEU A 4 45.81 1.76 -2.73
C LEU A 4 45.06 2.42 -1.58
N THR A 5 44.96 3.75 -1.61
CA THR A 5 44.10 4.50 -0.68
C THR A 5 42.93 5.10 -1.44
N MET A 6 41.71 4.68 -1.13
CA MET A 6 40.47 5.19 -1.72
C MET A 6 39.82 6.23 -0.81
N ARG A 7 39.43 7.37 -1.40
CA ARG A 7 38.62 8.40 -0.73
C ARG A 7 37.16 7.96 -0.78
N ILE A 8 36.57 7.73 0.37
CA ILE A 8 35.22 7.20 0.48
C ILE A 8 34.31 8.22 1.16
N SER A 9 33.22 8.57 0.49
CA SER A 9 32.21 9.47 1.05
C SER A 9 31.19 8.72 1.89
N TYR A 10 30.85 9.33 3.02
CA TYR A 10 29.85 8.85 3.94
C TYR A 10 28.94 10.00 4.37
N VAL A 11 27.64 9.72 4.52
CA VAL A 11 26.65 10.71 4.95
C VAL A 11 26.09 10.38 6.32
N LEU A 12 26.14 11.37 7.19
CA LEU A 12 25.62 11.33 8.56
C LEU A 12 24.34 12.15 8.65
N ALA A 13 23.27 11.53 9.13
CA ALA A 13 22.06 12.23 9.58
C ALA A 13 22.06 12.32 11.12
N GLY A 14 21.75 13.49 11.68
CA GLY A 14 21.53 13.66 13.11
C GLY A 14 22.77 13.59 14.01
N ILE A 15 23.99 13.59 13.46
CA ILE A 15 25.25 13.66 14.21
C ILE A 15 26.00 14.93 13.81
N ASP A 16 26.53 15.65 14.80
CA ASP A 16 27.35 16.83 14.58
C ASP A 16 28.65 16.45 13.84
N MET A 17 28.92 17.10 12.71
CA MET A 17 30.12 16.88 11.90
C MET A 17 31.41 17.28 12.60
N ASN A 18 31.32 18.05 13.69
CA ASN A 18 32.47 18.45 14.49
C ASN A 18 32.98 17.36 15.46
N GLN A 19 32.30 16.21 15.55
CA GLN A 19 32.74 15.12 16.42
C GLN A 19 34.03 14.45 15.91
N PRO A 20 34.88 13.92 16.83
CA PRO A 20 36.05 13.14 16.44
C PRO A 20 35.69 11.96 15.55
N LYS A 21 36.53 11.68 14.55
CA LYS A 21 36.27 10.63 13.54
C LYS A 21 36.05 9.26 14.17
N GLU A 22 36.73 8.97 15.27
CA GLU A 22 36.63 7.70 16.01
C GLU A 22 35.24 7.49 16.61
N VAL A 23 34.62 8.55 17.13
CA VAL A 23 33.27 8.51 17.71
C VAL A 23 32.25 8.23 16.62
N THR A 24 32.36 8.97 15.52
CA THR A 24 31.49 8.85 14.35
C THR A 24 31.58 7.45 13.72
N LEU A 25 32.79 6.90 13.59
CA LEU A 25 33.00 5.53 13.11
C LEU A 25 32.54 4.46 14.12
N GLY A 26 32.63 4.74 15.42
CA GLY A 26 32.09 3.87 16.48
C GLY A 26 30.57 3.73 16.38
N PHE A 27 29.86 4.85 16.24
CA PHE A 27 28.41 4.88 16.07
C PHE A 27 27.91 4.10 14.83
N MET A 28 28.72 4.02 13.76
CA MET A 28 28.36 3.23 12.57
C MET A 28 28.48 1.72 12.79
N LYS A 29 29.30 1.31 13.76
CA LYS A 29 29.51 -0.11 14.08
C LYS A 29 28.46 -0.63 15.05
N THR A 30 27.87 0.23 15.87
CA THR A 30 26.83 -0.19 16.82
C THR A 30 25.58 -0.66 16.09
N SER A 31 24.79 -1.49 16.78
CA SER A 31 23.46 -1.92 16.31
C SER A 31 22.35 -1.26 17.12
N ASP A 32 22.69 -0.25 17.90
CA ASP A 32 21.74 0.54 18.69
C ASP A 32 21.03 1.54 17.77
N GLU A 33 19.73 1.71 17.99
CA GLU A 33 18.89 2.67 17.25
C GLU A 33 18.99 2.49 15.72
N LEU A 34 18.85 1.25 15.23
CA LEU A 34 18.98 0.91 13.80
C LEU A 34 18.08 1.75 12.88
N HIS A 35 16.95 2.25 13.37
CA HIS A 35 16.07 3.13 12.63
C HIS A 35 16.74 4.46 12.24
N LEU A 36 17.73 4.92 13.02
CA LEU A 36 18.57 6.06 12.68
C LEU A 36 19.68 5.62 11.72
N ASN A 37 19.84 6.37 10.62
CA ASN A 37 20.88 6.16 9.63
C ASN A 37 20.94 4.73 9.06
N TYR A 38 19.80 4.05 8.91
CA TYR A 38 19.77 2.65 8.43
C TYR A 38 20.47 2.48 7.06
N VAL A 39 20.20 3.34 6.06
CA VAL A 39 20.88 3.23 4.75
C VAL A 39 22.37 3.56 4.82
N PRO A 40 22.80 4.68 5.44
CA PRO A 40 24.23 4.93 5.62
C PRO A 40 24.95 3.79 6.38
N ARG A 41 24.40 3.30 7.49
CA ARG A 41 25.01 2.22 8.29
C ARG A 41 25.11 0.91 7.51
N PHE A 42 24.07 0.55 6.75
CA PHE A 42 24.12 -0.61 5.87
C PHE A 42 25.21 -0.46 4.80
N GLY A 43 25.26 0.71 4.17
CA GLY A 43 26.32 1.07 3.23
C GLY A 43 27.73 1.02 3.83
N PHE A 44 27.92 1.52 5.06
CA PHE A 44 29.19 1.46 5.79
C PHE A 44 29.68 0.02 5.97
N ARG A 45 28.81 -0.86 6.49
CA ARG A 45 29.15 -2.27 6.72
C ARG A 45 29.53 -2.96 5.41
N LEU A 46 28.82 -2.64 4.33
CA LEU A 46 29.11 -3.16 3.00
C LEU A 46 30.44 -2.64 2.45
N GLY A 47 30.75 -1.35 2.60
CA GLY A 47 32.03 -0.77 2.21
C GLY A 47 33.21 -1.37 3.00
N MET A 48 33.01 -1.68 4.28
CA MET A 48 34.00 -2.37 5.11
C MET A 48 34.26 -3.80 4.60
N LEU A 49 33.22 -4.51 4.17
CA LEU A 49 33.38 -5.83 3.53
C LEU A 49 34.16 -5.73 2.20
N LEU A 50 33.87 -4.72 1.37
CA LEU A 50 34.62 -4.49 0.14
C LEU A 50 36.10 -4.21 0.42
N ARG A 51 36.37 -3.39 1.44
CA ARG A 51 37.74 -3.14 1.90
C ARG A 51 38.46 -4.44 2.28
N ASP A 52 37.79 -5.32 3.02
CA ASP A 52 38.39 -6.58 3.48
C ASP A 52 38.61 -7.56 2.32
N ILE A 53 37.73 -7.57 1.31
CA ILE A 53 37.83 -8.42 0.11
C ILE A 53 38.95 -7.94 -0.84
N PHE A 54 39.02 -6.64 -1.11
CA PHE A 54 39.95 -6.08 -2.10
C PHE A 54 41.28 -5.60 -1.47
N GLY A 55 41.31 -5.47 -0.14
CA GLY A 55 42.45 -5.06 0.66
C GLY A 55 42.98 -3.70 0.24
N TYR A 56 42.17 -2.64 0.33
CA TYR A 56 42.59 -1.24 0.10
C TYR A 56 42.48 -0.41 1.39
N ASN A 57 43.21 0.69 1.49
CA ASN A 57 43.12 1.66 2.58
C ASN A 57 42.01 2.68 2.32
N ILE A 58 41.38 3.19 3.38
CA ILE A 58 40.25 4.14 3.29
C ILE A 58 40.64 5.49 3.89
N THR A 59 40.35 6.56 3.16
CA THR A 59 40.25 7.92 3.71
C THR A 59 38.80 8.36 3.72
N TRP A 60 38.28 8.64 4.92
CA TRP A 60 36.88 9.02 5.11
C TRP A 60 36.64 10.50 4.81
N VAL A 61 35.64 10.76 3.99
CA VAL A 61 35.06 12.09 3.72
C VAL A 61 33.63 12.10 4.25
N PHE A 62 33.38 12.89 5.28
CA PHE A 62 32.05 12.97 5.91
C PHE A 62 31.25 14.12 5.32
N ASN A 63 29.98 13.86 5.05
CA ASN A 63 29.00 14.81 4.56
C ASN A 63 27.73 14.75 5.42
N ASN A 64 26.97 15.85 5.45
CA ASN A 64 25.67 15.93 6.10
C ASN A 64 24.49 15.74 5.11
N MET A 65 24.76 15.75 3.81
CA MET A 65 23.73 15.66 2.76
C MET A 65 24.07 14.59 1.71
N TRP A 66 23.08 13.79 1.31
CA TRP A 66 23.22 12.84 0.20
C TRP A 66 23.41 13.56 -1.12
N SER A 67 22.54 14.51 -1.39
CA SER A 67 22.56 15.38 -2.55
C SER A 67 21.72 16.63 -2.26
N GLU A 68 22.08 17.77 -2.85
CA GLU A 68 21.34 19.04 -2.68
C GLU A 68 20.11 19.07 -3.60
N THR A 69 20.31 18.62 -4.85
CA THR A 69 19.24 18.26 -5.77
C THR A 69 19.15 16.74 -5.87
N TRP A 70 18.27 16.21 -6.71
CA TRP A 70 18.21 14.76 -6.90
C TRP A 70 19.47 14.18 -7.56
N SER A 71 20.19 14.93 -8.40
CA SER A 71 21.35 14.41 -9.15
C SER A 71 22.67 15.13 -8.88
N THR A 72 22.67 16.25 -8.13
CA THR A 72 23.87 17.07 -7.88
C THR A 72 23.96 17.56 -6.43
N GLY A 73 25.17 17.95 -6.02
CA GLY A 73 25.46 18.45 -4.67
C GLY A 73 25.65 17.34 -3.64
N GLY A 74 26.00 17.72 -2.41
CA GLY A 74 26.28 16.79 -1.31
C GLY A 74 27.34 15.73 -1.67
N ALA A 75 27.28 14.59 -0.98
CA ALA A 75 28.18 13.47 -1.19
C ALA A 75 28.15 12.91 -2.64
N LEU A 76 27.01 13.01 -3.33
CA LEU A 76 26.90 12.62 -4.74
C LEU A 76 27.70 13.56 -5.66
N GLY A 77 27.64 14.87 -5.40
CA GLY A 77 28.40 15.88 -6.13
C GLY A 77 29.91 15.70 -5.97
N GLU A 78 30.38 15.32 -4.80
CA GLU A 78 31.81 15.10 -4.55
C GLU A 78 32.42 13.94 -5.36
N ILE A 79 31.62 12.91 -5.67
CA ILE A 79 32.04 11.80 -6.55
C ILE A 79 32.19 12.30 -7.98
N ARG A 80 31.28 13.17 -8.43
CA ARG A 80 31.35 13.79 -9.75
C ARG A 80 32.55 14.74 -9.85
N ASP A 81 32.80 15.51 -8.80
CA ASP A 81 33.83 16.56 -8.77
C ASP A 81 35.23 16.03 -8.38
N ASP A 82 35.43 14.71 -8.43
CA ASP A 82 36.71 14.01 -8.20
C ASP A 82 37.33 14.20 -6.80
N ARG A 83 36.51 14.57 -5.81
CA ARG A 83 36.92 14.66 -4.41
C ARG A 83 36.86 13.30 -3.72
N VAL A 84 36.00 12.41 -4.22
CA VAL A 84 35.71 11.09 -3.65
C VAL A 84 35.76 10.05 -4.76
N ASP A 85 36.37 8.90 -4.48
CA ASP A 85 36.52 7.80 -5.44
C ASP A 85 35.31 6.84 -5.43
N GLN A 86 34.69 6.66 -4.26
CA GLN A 86 33.58 5.72 -4.02
C GLN A 86 32.57 6.27 -3.00
N SER A 87 31.28 5.95 -3.17
CA SER A 87 30.29 6.13 -2.11
C SER A 87 30.20 4.91 -1.19
N THR A 88 30.16 5.12 0.13
CA THR A 88 29.68 4.05 1.04
C THR A 88 28.17 4.09 1.20
N CYS A 89 27.56 5.28 1.19
CA CYS A 89 26.11 5.38 1.21
C CYS A 89 25.53 4.79 -0.08
N LEU A 90 24.42 4.08 0.07
CA LEU A 90 23.69 3.57 -1.09
C LEU A 90 22.79 4.65 -1.66
N TYR A 91 22.81 4.79 -2.98
CA TYR A 91 22.00 5.77 -3.68
C TYR A 91 20.90 5.10 -4.48
N ALA A 92 19.71 5.73 -4.44
CA ALA A 92 18.61 5.32 -5.30
C ALA A 92 19.01 5.48 -6.77
N MET A 93 18.90 4.40 -7.52
CA MET A 93 19.28 4.36 -8.92
C MET A 93 18.23 5.06 -9.77
N ASP A 94 18.68 6.02 -10.57
CA ASP A 94 17.85 6.77 -11.48
C ASP A 94 18.61 7.15 -12.75
N ALA A 95 17.90 7.35 -13.86
CA ALA A 95 18.54 7.59 -15.16
C ALA A 95 19.47 8.82 -15.18
N PRO A 96 19.10 10.00 -14.59
CA PRO A 96 19.98 11.17 -14.58
C PRO A 96 21.25 10.97 -13.75
N ARG A 97 21.21 10.07 -12.76
CA ARG A 97 22.37 9.73 -11.93
C ARG A 97 23.38 8.92 -12.74
N LEU A 98 22.93 7.95 -13.52
CA LEU A 98 23.79 7.04 -14.30
C LEU A 98 24.67 7.71 -15.36
N GLU A 99 24.42 8.98 -15.72
CA GLU A 99 25.25 9.71 -16.67
C GLU A 99 26.67 9.98 -16.15
N ASN A 100 26.84 10.23 -14.85
CA ASN A 100 28.13 10.72 -14.33
C ASN A 100 28.81 9.79 -13.32
N ILE A 101 28.16 8.67 -12.99
CA ILE A 101 28.61 7.71 -11.99
C ILE A 101 28.40 6.29 -12.49
N TRP A 102 29.25 5.40 -12.01
CA TRP A 102 29.19 3.99 -12.33
C TRP A 102 28.69 3.20 -11.14
N VAL A 103 27.85 2.20 -11.40
CA VAL A 103 27.27 1.34 -10.37
C VAL A 103 28.21 0.18 -10.13
N VAL A 104 28.60 -0.04 -8.89
CA VAL A 104 29.41 -1.20 -8.51
C VAL A 104 28.53 -2.45 -8.53
N PHE A 105 27.52 -2.46 -7.66
CA PHE A 105 26.47 -3.46 -7.62
C PHE A 105 25.24 -2.91 -6.90
N GLU A 106 24.08 -3.47 -7.21
CA GLU A 106 22.84 -3.24 -6.49
C GLU A 106 22.86 -4.00 -5.17
N ALA A 107 22.80 -3.26 -4.05
CA ALA A 107 22.97 -3.81 -2.71
C ALA A 107 21.63 -4.03 -1.99
N ALA A 108 20.64 -3.18 -2.26
CA ALA A 108 19.33 -3.26 -1.60
C ALA A 108 18.24 -2.65 -2.48
N LYS A 109 16.99 -2.80 -2.06
CA LYS A 109 15.86 -2.05 -2.62
C LYS A 109 15.20 -1.27 -1.50
N ILE A 110 14.88 0.00 -1.74
CA ILE A 110 14.19 0.86 -0.80
C ILE A 110 12.78 1.13 -1.30
N ARG A 111 11.82 1.13 -0.37
CA ARG A 111 10.43 1.52 -0.60
C ARG A 111 10.02 2.46 0.53
N THR A 112 9.57 3.67 0.17
CA THR A 112 9.10 4.66 1.14
C THR A 112 7.64 4.99 0.88
N THR A 113 6.84 4.99 1.94
CA THR A 113 5.38 5.02 1.84
C THR A 113 4.76 5.85 2.94
N PHE A 114 3.61 6.45 2.66
CA PHE A 114 2.73 6.97 3.69
C PHE A 114 1.92 5.85 4.33
N PHE A 115 1.94 5.80 5.65
CA PHE A 115 1.16 4.90 6.48
C PHE A 115 0.02 5.67 7.14
N PHE A 116 -1.18 5.10 7.14
CA PHE A 116 -2.31 5.63 7.91
C PHE A 116 -3.30 4.51 8.21
N LEU A 117 -4.06 4.66 9.30
CA LEU A 117 -5.09 3.69 9.67
C LEU A 117 -6.42 4.01 8.98
N ALA A 118 -7.10 2.96 8.51
CA ALA A 118 -8.44 3.08 7.92
C ALA A 118 -9.41 3.72 8.91
N TYR A 119 -10.25 4.63 8.42
CA TYR A 119 -11.31 5.20 9.25
C TYR A 119 -12.50 4.23 9.31
N HIS A 120 -12.78 3.69 10.50
CA HIS A 120 -13.92 2.82 10.72
C HIS A 120 -15.17 3.65 10.99
N ASN A 121 -16.00 3.87 9.97
CA ASN A 121 -17.39 4.24 10.20
C ASN A 121 -18.12 2.98 10.71
N SER A 122 -18.29 2.93 12.04
CA SER A 122 -18.97 1.85 12.76
C SER A 122 -20.50 1.83 12.55
N GLU A 123 -21.05 2.66 11.66
CA GLU A 123 -22.45 2.54 11.26
C GLU A 123 -22.61 1.36 10.30
N ILE A 124 -23.12 0.24 10.83
CA ILE A 124 -23.64 -0.89 10.05
C ILE A 124 -24.78 -0.36 9.19
N SER A 125 -24.45 0.24 8.05
CA SER A 125 -25.45 0.68 7.11
C SER A 125 -26.07 -0.57 6.47
N VAL A 126 -27.40 -0.60 6.40
CA VAL A 126 -28.19 -1.66 5.72
C VAL A 126 -27.66 -1.94 4.31
N ASN A 127 -27.04 -0.92 3.69
CA ASN A 127 -26.36 -1.02 2.41
C ASN A 127 -25.23 -2.07 2.37
N ARG A 128 -24.57 -2.38 3.50
CA ARG A 128 -23.58 -3.47 3.59
C ARG A 128 -24.20 -4.86 3.44
N LEU A 129 -25.46 -5.07 3.86
CA LEU A 129 -26.13 -6.36 3.71
C LEU A 129 -26.56 -6.63 2.26
N ALA A 130 -26.72 -5.59 1.43
CA ALA A 130 -27.07 -5.72 0.02
C ALA A 130 -25.85 -5.88 -0.92
N LYS A 131 -24.63 -5.58 -0.44
CA LYS A 131 -23.36 -5.73 -1.18
C LYS A 131 -22.95 -7.15 -1.62
N PRO A 132 -23.37 -8.28 -0.98
CA PRO A 132 -22.92 -9.61 -1.35
C PRO A 132 -23.24 -9.98 -2.80
N PHE A 133 -24.29 -9.40 -3.37
CA PHE A 133 -24.64 -9.54 -4.78
C PHE A 133 -24.46 -8.21 -5.53
N HIS A 134 -23.89 -8.30 -6.72
CA HIS A 134 -23.82 -7.16 -7.64
C HIS A 134 -25.23 -6.72 -8.04
N CYS A 135 -25.41 -5.43 -8.34
CA CYS A 135 -26.71 -4.88 -8.79
C CYS A 135 -27.34 -5.68 -9.94
N THR A 136 -26.52 -6.18 -10.86
CA THR A 136 -26.96 -7.05 -11.97
C THR A 136 -27.65 -8.32 -11.48
N VAL A 137 -27.13 -8.97 -10.43
CA VAL A 137 -27.71 -10.21 -9.89
C VAL A 137 -29.06 -9.91 -9.24
N TRP A 138 -29.18 -8.80 -8.49
CA TRP A 138 -30.45 -8.36 -7.93
C TRP A 138 -31.50 -8.11 -9.01
N ILE A 139 -31.12 -7.46 -10.11
CA ILE A 139 -32.01 -7.27 -11.27
C ILE A 139 -32.43 -8.62 -11.85
N CYS A 140 -31.49 -9.56 -12.03
CA CYS A 140 -31.82 -10.91 -12.50
C CYS A 140 -32.80 -11.63 -11.57
N VAL A 141 -32.65 -11.53 -10.25
CA VAL A 141 -33.59 -12.13 -9.28
C VAL A 141 -35.00 -11.54 -9.44
N ILE A 142 -35.12 -10.22 -9.59
CA ILE A 142 -36.41 -9.55 -9.81
C ILE A 142 -37.05 -10.00 -11.13
N VAL A 143 -36.26 -10.10 -12.20
CA VAL A 143 -36.73 -10.56 -13.51
C VAL A 143 -37.21 -12.01 -13.44
N VAL A 144 -36.42 -12.92 -12.85
CA VAL A 144 -36.78 -14.33 -12.68
C VAL A 144 -38.04 -14.48 -11.84
N LEU A 145 -38.16 -13.73 -10.74
CA LEU A 145 -39.36 -13.70 -9.89
C LEU A 145 -40.60 -13.28 -10.69
N THR A 146 -40.48 -12.22 -11.50
CA THR A 146 -41.59 -11.69 -12.32
C THR A 146 -42.01 -12.70 -13.39
N VAL A 147 -41.05 -13.27 -14.12
CA VAL A 147 -41.29 -14.27 -15.17
C VAL A 147 -41.93 -15.53 -14.60
N PHE A 148 -41.42 -16.05 -13.48
CA PHE A 148 -41.99 -17.22 -12.82
C PHE A 148 -43.41 -16.95 -12.30
N SER A 149 -43.65 -15.78 -11.71
CA SER A 149 -44.99 -15.40 -11.21
C SER A 149 -46.02 -15.27 -12.32
N PHE A 150 -45.60 -14.77 -13.48
CA PHE A 150 -46.43 -14.73 -14.69
C PHE A 150 -46.70 -16.15 -15.22
N GLY A 151 -45.67 -16.97 -15.37
CA GLY A 151 -45.81 -18.36 -15.82
C GLY A 151 -46.71 -19.20 -14.92
N LEU A 152 -46.54 -19.07 -13.59
CA LEU A 152 -47.39 -19.74 -12.60
C LEU A 152 -48.85 -19.31 -12.74
N ARG A 153 -49.11 -18.03 -12.96
CA ARG A 153 -50.47 -17.51 -13.20
C ARG A 153 -51.09 -18.15 -14.44
N GLU A 154 -50.37 -18.19 -15.56
CA GLU A 154 -50.89 -18.78 -16.80
C GLU A 154 -51.17 -20.29 -16.65
N VAL A 155 -50.30 -21.03 -15.95
CA VAL A 155 -50.53 -22.45 -15.62
C VAL A 155 -51.81 -22.62 -14.79
N LEU A 156 -52.05 -21.77 -13.79
CA LEU A 156 -53.24 -21.83 -12.95
C LEU A 156 -54.52 -21.45 -13.71
N ILE A 157 -54.45 -20.50 -14.64
CA ILE A 157 -55.57 -20.13 -15.52
C ILE A 157 -55.90 -21.29 -16.47
N LEU A 158 -54.88 -21.92 -17.06
CA LEU A 158 -55.04 -23.05 -17.97
C LEU A 158 -55.66 -24.26 -17.23
N GLU A 159 -55.16 -24.57 -16.04
CA GLU A 159 -55.69 -25.65 -15.20
C GLU A 159 -57.17 -25.43 -14.85
N ARG A 160 -57.57 -24.19 -14.57
CA ARG A 160 -58.96 -23.82 -14.34
C ARG A 160 -59.84 -24.08 -15.57
N ARG A 161 -59.35 -23.71 -16.76
CA ARG A 161 -60.08 -23.94 -18.03
C ARG A 161 -60.28 -25.44 -18.28
N LEU A 162 -59.23 -26.24 -18.07
CA LEU A 162 -59.25 -27.69 -18.31
C LEU A 162 -60.10 -28.47 -17.29
N HIS A 163 -60.08 -28.10 -16.00
CA HIS A 163 -60.74 -28.86 -14.93
C HIS A 163 -62.08 -28.25 -14.45
N HIS A 164 -62.62 -27.23 -15.13
CA HIS A 164 -63.88 -26.56 -14.76
C HIS A 164 -63.97 -26.20 -13.25
N GLY A 165 -62.85 -25.73 -12.69
CA GLY A 165 -62.73 -25.43 -11.25
C GLY A 165 -63.54 -24.20 -10.84
N ARG A 166 -64.31 -24.33 -9.74
CA ARG A 166 -65.15 -23.28 -9.12
C ARG A 166 -64.40 -22.21 -8.33
N THR A 167 -63.08 -22.31 -8.17
CA THR A 167 -62.26 -21.36 -7.41
C THR A 167 -61.86 -20.14 -8.24
N SER A 168 -61.88 -18.95 -7.64
CA SER A 168 -61.40 -17.71 -8.26
C SER A 168 -59.94 -17.85 -8.69
N ALA A 169 -59.61 -17.35 -9.88
CA ALA A 169 -58.21 -17.32 -10.34
C ALA A 169 -57.39 -16.40 -9.41
N PRO A 170 -56.21 -16.82 -8.94
CA PRO A 170 -55.39 -15.97 -8.11
C PRO A 170 -54.95 -14.73 -8.90
N SER A 171 -54.95 -13.58 -8.23
CA SER A 171 -54.45 -12.35 -8.82
C SER A 171 -52.95 -12.47 -9.13
N PHE A 172 -52.45 -11.69 -10.08
CA PHE A 172 -51.01 -11.65 -10.36
C PHE A 172 -50.20 -11.26 -9.13
N PHE A 173 -50.74 -10.37 -8.29
CA PHE A 173 -50.11 -10.01 -7.03
C PHE A 173 -50.03 -11.19 -6.06
N SER A 174 -51.06 -12.03 -6.00
CA SER A 174 -51.07 -13.24 -5.17
C SER A 174 -50.05 -14.28 -5.63
N THR A 175 -49.90 -14.49 -6.95
CA THR A 175 -48.84 -15.38 -7.47
C THR A 175 -47.45 -14.79 -7.26
N MET A 176 -47.30 -13.47 -7.41
CA MET A 176 -46.03 -12.77 -7.14
C MET A 176 -45.61 -12.86 -5.68
N LEU A 177 -46.55 -12.67 -4.73
CA LEU A 177 -46.29 -12.82 -3.31
C LEU A 177 -45.92 -14.26 -2.95
N SER A 178 -46.57 -15.25 -3.56
CA SER A 178 -46.24 -16.67 -3.37
C SER A 178 -44.83 -17.02 -3.88
N SER A 179 -44.45 -16.50 -5.05
CA SER A 179 -43.10 -16.65 -5.61
C SER A 179 -42.05 -15.96 -4.74
N PHE A 180 -42.35 -14.76 -4.25
CA PHE A 180 -41.48 -14.04 -3.32
C PHE A 180 -41.29 -14.82 -2.01
N GLY A 181 -42.37 -15.35 -1.43
CA GLY A 181 -42.31 -16.22 -0.26
C GLY A 181 -41.41 -17.43 -0.49
N THR A 182 -41.49 -18.05 -1.67
CA THR A 182 -40.64 -19.19 -2.04
C THR A 182 -39.15 -18.82 -2.15
N ILE A 183 -38.82 -17.60 -2.59
CA ILE A 183 -37.44 -17.08 -2.56
C ILE A 183 -36.97 -16.85 -1.12
N CYS A 184 -37.85 -16.35 -0.27
CA CYS A 184 -37.63 -16.20 1.17
C CYS A 184 -37.66 -17.52 1.94
N GLN A 185 -37.69 -18.68 1.26
CA GLN A 185 -37.76 -20.02 1.86
C GLN A 185 -39.02 -20.25 2.73
N GLN A 186 -40.09 -19.48 2.49
CA GLN A 186 -41.40 -19.70 3.07
C GLN A 186 -42.22 -20.63 2.17
N SER A 187 -43.04 -21.50 2.78
CA SER A 187 -43.90 -22.42 2.04
C SER A 187 -44.89 -21.65 1.16
N SER A 188 -45.03 -22.07 -0.11
CA SER A 188 -46.06 -21.57 -1.01
C SER A 188 -47.44 -22.06 -0.57
N LEU A 189 -48.44 -21.18 -0.57
CA LEU A 189 -49.84 -21.52 -0.33
C LEU A 189 -50.56 -21.99 -1.61
N ILE A 190 -49.95 -21.78 -2.79
CA ILE A 190 -50.56 -22.03 -4.10
C ILE A 190 -49.72 -23.06 -4.85
N ILE A 191 -50.30 -24.24 -5.10
CA ILE A 191 -49.63 -25.37 -5.76
C ILE A 191 -50.48 -25.84 -6.95
N PRO A 192 -49.95 -25.86 -8.19
CA PRO A 192 -50.63 -26.42 -9.36
C PRO A 192 -50.88 -27.93 -9.21
N ARG A 193 -51.98 -28.44 -9.80
CA ARG A 193 -52.26 -29.89 -9.84
C ARG A 193 -51.61 -30.57 -11.04
N THR A 194 -51.39 -29.83 -12.13
CA THR A 194 -50.76 -30.36 -13.34
C THR A 194 -49.29 -30.76 -13.09
N LEU A 195 -48.84 -31.84 -13.75
CA LEU A 195 -47.46 -32.32 -13.62
C LEU A 195 -46.43 -31.26 -14.04
N GLY A 196 -46.69 -30.56 -15.17
CA GLY A 196 -45.83 -29.47 -15.66
C GLY A 196 -45.74 -28.31 -14.68
N GLY A 197 -46.86 -27.90 -14.06
CA GLY A 197 -46.85 -26.86 -13.04
C GLY A 197 -46.06 -27.25 -11.79
N ARG A 198 -46.18 -28.50 -11.34
CA ARG A 198 -45.42 -29.03 -10.21
C ARG A 198 -43.92 -29.09 -10.49
N LEU A 199 -43.51 -29.55 -11.68
CA LEU A 199 -42.10 -29.56 -12.08
C LEU A 199 -41.52 -28.14 -12.12
N SER A 200 -42.24 -27.16 -12.68
CA SER A 200 -41.83 -25.76 -12.67
C SER A 200 -41.66 -25.21 -11.24
N CYS A 201 -42.57 -25.54 -10.32
CA CYS A 201 -42.42 -25.18 -8.91
C CYS A 201 -41.19 -25.83 -8.26
N VAL A 202 -40.90 -27.11 -8.54
CA VAL A 202 -39.71 -27.79 -8.02
C VAL A 202 -38.42 -27.16 -8.56
N PHE A 203 -38.35 -26.85 -9.86
CA PHE A 203 -37.21 -26.13 -10.43
C PHE A 203 -37.01 -24.76 -9.77
N PHE A 204 -38.09 -24.02 -9.56
CA PHE A 204 -38.03 -22.73 -8.89
C PHE A 204 -37.59 -22.84 -7.42
N LEU A 205 -38.04 -23.87 -6.70
CA LEU A 205 -37.61 -24.18 -5.33
C LEU A 205 -36.11 -24.52 -5.28
N ILE A 206 -35.60 -25.33 -6.21
CA ILE A 206 -34.17 -25.66 -6.27
C ILE A 206 -33.36 -24.39 -6.58
N ALA A 207 -33.82 -23.57 -7.53
CA ALA A 207 -33.17 -22.30 -7.87
C ALA A 207 -33.17 -21.31 -6.69
N SER A 208 -34.29 -21.20 -5.95
CA SER A 208 -34.36 -20.33 -4.77
C SER A 208 -33.47 -20.84 -3.64
N TYR A 209 -33.42 -22.15 -3.43
CA TYR A 209 -32.53 -22.79 -2.46
C TYR A 209 -31.06 -22.51 -2.78
N LEU A 210 -30.64 -22.66 -4.04
CA LEU A 210 -29.28 -22.34 -4.46
C LEU A 210 -28.98 -20.85 -4.24
N LEU A 211 -29.87 -19.95 -4.68
CA LEU A 211 -29.71 -18.50 -4.50
C LEU A 211 -29.54 -18.12 -3.01
N TYR A 212 -30.36 -18.71 -2.14
CA TYR A 212 -30.29 -18.49 -0.70
C TYR A 212 -28.93 -18.93 -0.14
N ASN A 213 -28.47 -20.14 -0.46
CA ASN A 213 -27.19 -20.65 0.03
C ASN A 213 -25.99 -19.84 -0.47
N TYR A 214 -26.00 -19.37 -1.71
CA TYR A 214 -24.96 -18.49 -2.23
C TYR A 214 -24.97 -17.13 -1.52
N TYR A 215 -26.16 -16.57 -1.28
CA TYR A 215 -26.29 -15.29 -0.57
C TYR A 215 -25.76 -15.37 0.85
N THR A 216 -26.16 -16.39 1.61
CA THR A 216 -25.70 -16.58 3.00
C THR A 216 -24.20 -16.82 3.07
N SER A 217 -23.66 -17.65 2.17
CA SER A 217 -22.21 -17.91 2.10
C SER A 217 -21.42 -16.64 1.80
N SER A 218 -21.87 -15.84 0.85
CA SER A 218 -21.23 -14.56 0.49
C SER A 218 -21.30 -13.52 1.62
N ILE A 219 -22.41 -13.45 2.36
CA ILE A 219 -22.49 -12.59 3.55
C ILE A 219 -21.48 -13.02 4.61
N VAL A 220 -21.44 -14.31 4.93
CA VAL A 220 -20.52 -14.83 5.95
C VAL A 220 -19.08 -14.57 5.54
N ALA A 221 -18.73 -14.82 4.27
CA ALA A 221 -17.40 -14.50 3.74
C ALA A 221 -17.09 -12.99 3.79
N PHE A 222 -18.08 -12.12 3.55
CA PHE A 222 -17.91 -10.68 3.65
C PHE A 222 -17.72 -10.20 5.09
N LEU A 223 -18.43 -10.78 6.06
CA LEU A 223 -18.33 -10.45 7.47
C LEU A 223 -17.04 -10.98 8.12
N LEU A 224 -16.55 -12.13 7.66
CA LEU A 224 -15.26 -12.70 8.06
C LEU A 224 -14.09 -12.17 7.23
N GLY A 225 -14.37 -11.42 6.17
CA GLY A 225 -13.37 -10.87 5.28
C GLY A 225 -12.53 -9.78 5.95
N PRO A 226 -11.33 -9.49 5.40
CA PRO A 226 -10.48 -8.45 5.95
C PRO A 226 -11.20 -7.09 5.93
N PRO A 227 -10.89 -6.18 6.88
CA PRO A 227 -11.50 -4.87 6.94
C PRO A 227 -11.33 -4.11 5.62
N VAL A 228 -12.33 -3.29 5.29
CA VAL A 228 -12.35 -2.54 4.04
C VAL A 228 -11.17 -1.56 4.04
N LYS A 229 -10.15 -1.86 3.22
CA LYS A 229 -9.04 -0.94 2.98
C LYS A 229 -9.58 0.38 2.44
N SER A 230 -8.90 1.46 2.78
CA SER A 230 -9.30 2.81 2.39
C SER A 230 -9.37 2.98 0.86
N ASP A 231 -10.20 3.91 0.41
CA ASP A 231 -10.29 4.28 -1.01
C ASP A 231 -9.06 5.07 -1.50
N ILE A 232 -8.18 5.50 -0.58
CA ILE A 232 -6.97 6.27 -0.86
C ILE A 232 -5.84 5.31 -1.23
N LYS A 233 -5.53 5.22 -2.53
CA LYS A 233 -4.49 4.33 -3.07
C LYS A 233 -3.33 5.06 -3.75
N THR A 234 -3.53 6.33 -4.12
CA THR A 234 -2.53 7.13 -4.84
C THR A 234 -2.11 8.36 -4.04
N LEU A 235 -0.90 8.86 -4.32
CA LEU A 235 -0.40 10.08 -3.70
C LEU A 235 -1.34 11.28 -3.95
N ARG A 236 -1.94 11.35 -5.14
CA ARG A 236 -2.94 12.37 -5.48
C ARG A 236 -4.19 12.30 -4.59
N GLN A 237 -4.75 11.10 -4.42
CA GLN A 237 -5.90 10.90 -3.54
C GLN A 237 -5.55 11.24 -2.09
N LEU A 238 -4.32 10.94 -1.66
CA LEU A 238 -3.83 11.32 -0.34
C LEU A 238 -3.72 12.85 -0.20
N ALA A 239 -3.19 13.53 -1.22
CA ALA A 239 -3.14 14.99 -1.28
C ALA A 239 -4.55 15.62 -1.25
N ASP A 240 -5.53 14.96 -1.85
CA ASP A 240 -6.93 15.40 -1.86
C ASP A 240 -7.71 15.08 -0.59
N SER A 241 -7.22 14.12 0.21
CA SER A 241 -7.89 13.67 1.44
C SER A 241 -7.87 14.73 2.55
N ASN A 242 -8.65 14.50 3.61
CA ASN A 242 -8.63 15.33 4.83
C ASN A 242 -7.55 14.90 5.84
N LEU A 243 -6.70 13.91 5.51
CA LEU A 243 -5.65 13.45 6.41
C LEU A 243 -4.56 14.51 6.54
N LYS A 244 -4.12 14.78 7.77
CA LYS A 244 -2.88 15.51 8.02
C LYS A 244 -1.69 14.63 7.64
N VAL A 245 -0.56 15.23 7.30
CA VAL A 245 0.63 14.49 6.88
C VAL A 245 1.82 14.81 7.78
N GLY A 246 2.66 13.81 8.01
CA GLY A 246 3.98 13.95 8.60
C GLY A 246 5.01 13.21 7.74
N LEU A 247 6.26 13.62 7.85
CA LEU A 247 7.39 13.14 7.07
C LEU A 247 8.53 12.79 8.00
N ASP A 248 9.22 11.69 7.71
CA ASP A 248 10.44 11.31 8.40
C ASP A 248 11.57 12.30 8.11
N ASP A 249 12.15 12.85 9.17
CA ASP A 249 13.20 13.86 9.10
C ASP A 249 14.57 13.23 8.80
N ILE A 250 14.69 12.70 7.59
CA ILE A 250 15.93 12.15 7.08
C ILE A 250 16.38 12.90 5.81
N PRO A 251 17.70 13.06 5.59
CA PRO A 251 18.23 13.75 4.42
C PRO A 251 17.72 13.21 3.09
N PHE A 252 17.43 11.90 3.03
CA PHE A 252 16.86 11.26 1.84
C PHE A 252 15.46 11.80 1.50
N THR A 253 14.56 11.90 2.47
CA THR A 253 13.19 12.39 2.26
C THR A 253 13.19 13.87 1.86
N ARG A 254 14.02 14.70 2.53
CA ARG A 254 14.22 16.12 2.16
C ARG A 254 14.71 16.26 0.71
N ALA A 255 15.71 15.48 0.31
CA ALA A 255 16.23 15.50 -1.06
C ALA A 255 15.21 15.00 -2.10
N TYR A 256 14.39 14.01 -1.76
CA TYR A 256 13.36 13.48 -2.66
C TYR A 256 12.20 14.46 -2.87
N LEU A 257 11.76 15.18 -1.84
CA LEU A 257 10.69 16.19 -1.99
C LEU A 257 11.11 17.39 -2.84
N ASN A 258 12.41 17.68 -2.93
CA ASN A 258 12.94 18.68 -3.85
C ASN A 258 12.96 18.22 -5.32
N TYR A 259 12.59 16.97 -5.60
CA TYR A 259 12.53 16.44 -6.95
C TYR A 259 11.32 17.01 -7.72
N GLN A 260 11.56 17.43 -8.96
CA GLN A 260 10.57 18.08 -9.83
C GLN A 260 9.65 17.06 -10.51
N GLU A 261 8.99 16.20 -9.73
CA GLU A 261 7.94 15.31 -10.24
C GLU A 261 6.56 15.96 -10.10
N PRO A 262 5.67 15.87 -11.11
CA PRO A 262 4.37 16.55 -11.08
C PRO A 262 3.48 16.17 -9.89
N GLU A 263 3.45 14.87 -9.53
CA GLU A 263 2.61 14.35 -8.44
C GLU A 263 3.13 14.76 -7.07
N ILE A 264 4.46 14.77 -6.87
CA ILE A 264 5.11 15.28 -5.66
C ILE A 264 4.86 16.78 -5.53
N SER A 265 5.05 17.53 -6.62
CA SER A 265 4.81 18.97 -6.64
C SER A 265 3.35 19.31 -6.28
N TYR A 266 2.40 18.51 -6.75
CA TYR A 266 0.99 18.63 -6.39
C TYR A 266 0.75 18.37 -4.89
N PHE A 267 1.32 17.27 -4.37
CA PHE A 267 1.24 16.93 -2.96
C PHE A 267 1.80 18.04 -2.06
N ILE A 268 3.02 18.52 -2.34
CA ILE A 268 3.68 19.59 -1.59
C ILE A 268 2.83 20.85 -1.59
N LYS A 269 2.33 21.27 -2.75
CA LYS A 269 1.47 22.47 -2.89
C LYS A 269 0.20 22.38 -2.06
N LYS A 270 -0.38 21.18 -1.92
CA LYS A 270 -1.68 20.99 -1.28
C LYS A 270 -1.58 20.66 0.22
N LYS A 271 -0.51 19.99 0.66
CA LYS A 271 -0.36 19.50 2.04
C LYS A 271 0.69 20.23 2.86
N ILE A 272 1.76 20.72 2.24
CA ILE A 272 2.90 21.31 2.96
C ILE A 272 2.85 22.83 2.88
N LYS A 273 2.80 23.42 1.67
CA LYS A 273 2.79 24.88 1.48
C LYS A 273 1.68 25.66 2.20
N PRO A 274 0.48 25.10 2.44
CA PRO A 274 -0.57 25.82 3.18
C PRO A 274 -0.31 25.91 4.68
N LEU A 275 0.66 25.18 5.22
CA LEU A 275 1.00 25.22 6.63
C LEU A 275 1.70 26.53 6.98
N LYS A 276 1.47 27.01 8.20
CA LYS A 276 2.12 28.24 8.70
C LYS A 276 3.62 28.07 8.91
N ASP A 277 4.01 26.85 9.27
CA ASP A 277 5.40 26.45 9.50
C ASP A 277 5.62 25.09 8.84
N GLU A 278 6.46 25.07 7.82
CA GLU A 278 6.81 23.85 7.08
C GLU A 278 7.68 22.91 7.92
N GLU A 279 8.29 23.36 9.03
CA GLU A 279 9.06 22.45 9.87
C GLU A 279 8.17 21.50 10.70
N THR A 280 6.89 21.85 10.91
CA THR A 280 5.95 21.05 11.70
C THR A 280 5.55 19.71 11.07
N VAL A 281 5.84 19.49 9.78
CA VAL A 281 5.60 18.18 9.14
C VAL A 281 6.72 17.18 9.41
N TRP A 282 7.91 17.63 9.79
CA TRP A 282 9.04 16.75 10.04
C TRP A 282 8.96 16.21 11.45
N LEU A 283 8.77 14.90 11.56
CA LEU A 283 8.61 14.20 12.84
C LEU A 283 9.53 12.97 12.86
N PRO A 284 10.12 12.62 14.01
CA PRO A 284 10.85 11.37 14.14
C PRO A 284 9.91 10.18 13.94
N ALA A 285 10.45 9.08 13.41
CA ALA A 285 9.69 7.88 13.07
C ALA A 285 8.87 7.31 14.23
N ASP A 286 9.37 7.41 15.46
CA ASP A 286 8.67 6.98 16.66
C ASP A 286 7.35 7.76 16.85
N GLU A 287 7.42 9.09 16.91
CA GLU A 287 6.27 9.97 17.10
C GLU A 287 5.31 9.92 15.91
N GLY A 288 5.85 9.92 14.69
CA GLY A 288 5.06 9.89 13.47
C GLY A 288 4.18 8.65 13.34
N ILE A 289 4.72 7.47 13.67
CA ILE A 289 3.95 6.22 13.67
C ILE A 289 2.90 6.22 14.78
N GLN A 290 3.23 6.68 15.98
CA GLN A 290 2.24 6.80 17.06
C GLN A 290 1.08 7.73 16.67
N GLU A 291 1.35 8.86 16.03
CA GLU A 291 0.33 9.82 15.59
C GLU A 291 -0.65 9.24 14.57
N THR A 292 -0.22 8.30 13.72
CA THR A 292 -1.14 7.66 12.76
C THR A 292 -2.24 6.82 13.42
N ARG A 293 -2.09 6.45 14.70
CA ARG A 293 -3.13 5.80 15.51
C ARG A 293 -4.37 6.67 15.70
N ASN A 294 -4.24 7.99 15.57
CA ASN A 294 -5.34 8.94 15.62
C ASN A 294 -6.29 8.85 14.40
N ARG A 295 -6.00 8.00 13.40
CA ARG A 295 -6.81 7.74 12.19
C ARG A 295 -7.13 8.98 11.33
N ARG A 296 -6.48 10.11 11.60
CA ARG A 296 -6.61 11.40 10.89
C ARG A 296 -5.26 11.93 10.40
N PHE A 297 -4.23 11.10 10.49
CA PHE A 297 -2.85 11.43 10.19
C PHE A 297 -2.25 10.35 9.31
N ALA A 298 -1.41 10.76 8.36
CA ALA A 298 -0.64 9.89 7.49
C ALA A 298 0.84 10.23 7.62
N TYR A 299 1.66 9.24 7.95
CA TYR A 299 3.08 9.44 8.20
C TYR A 299 3.93 8.76 7.13
N HIS A 300 4.87 9.48 6.54
CA HIS A 300 5.81 8.94 5.56
C HIS A 300 7.10 8.50 6.24
N CYS A 301 7.50 7.26 5.99
CA CYS A 301 8.82 6.76 6.30
C CYS A 301 9.16 5.56 5.40
N GLU A 302 10.32 4.96 5.61
CA GLU A 302 10.70 3.71 4.95
C GLU A 302 10.02 2.51 5.61
N VAL A 303 9.65 1.51 4.80
CA VAL A 303 8.80 0.39 5.23
C VAL A 303 9.42 -0.45 6.35
N SER A 304 10.72 -0.74 6.31
CA SER A 304 11.39 -1.49 7.38
C SER A 304 11.44 -0.70 8.70
N VAL A 305 11.63 0.62 8.64
CA VAL A 305 11.58 1.50 9.82
C VAL A 305 10.17 1.52 10.42
N ALA A 306 9.15 1.67 9.57
CA ALA A 306 7.75 1.66 10.00
C ALA A 306 7.41 0.38 10.77
N TYR A 307 7.83 -0.79 10.26
CA TYR A 307 7.53 -2.07 10.91
C TYR A 307 8.16 -2.23 12.29
N ILE A 308 9.35 -1.65 12.55
CA ILE A 308 9.96 -1.66 13.88
C ILE A 308 9.04 -0.96 14.90
N PHE A 309 8.49 0.20 14.54
CA PHE A 309 7.63 0.96 15.45
C PHE A 309 6.19 0.44 15.50
N MET A 310 5.68 -0.10 14.39
CA MET A 310 4.37 -0.76 14.38
C MET A 310 4.37 -2.00 15.27
N ASP A 311 5.41 -2.84 15.22
CA ASP A 311 5.54 -4.01 16.11
C ASP A 311 5.56 -3.60 17.59
N LYS A 312 6.12 -2.43 17.91
CA LYS A 312 6.19 -1.88 19.27
C LYS A 312 4.87 -1.29 19.77
N TYR A 313 4.11 -0.62 18.90
CA TYR A 313 2.97 0.22 19.33
C TYR A 313 1.59 -0.26 18.91
N TYR A 314 1.49 -1.02 17.82
CA TYR A 314 0.20 -1.37 17.25
C TYR A 314 -0.36 -2.64 17.87
N THR A 315 -1.67 -2.62 18.09
CA THR A 315 -2.44 -3.82 18.34
C THR A 315 -2.63 -4.62 17.04
N PRO A 316 -2.89 -5.94 17.10
CA PRO A 316 -3.16 -6.76 15.91
C PRO A 316 -4.27 -6.18 15.02
N ASP A 317 -5.30 -5.59 15.61
CA ASP A 317 -6.40 -4.94 14.88
C ASP A 317 -5.91 -3.67 14.15
N GLU A 318 -5.09 -2.84 14.79
CA GLU A 318 -4.49 -1.67 14.14
C GLU A 318 -3.56 -2.07 12.98
N VAL A 319 -2.83 -3.18 13.10
CA VAL A 319 -2.00 -3.72 12.00
C VAL A 319 -2.85 -4.08 10.78
N CYS A 320 -4.02 -4.71 10.98
CA CYS A 320 -4.95 -5.01 9.89
C CYS A 320 -5.55 -3.76 9.23
N ASP A 321 -5.60 -2.65 9.95
CA ASP A 321 -6.15 -1.38 9.49
C ASP A 321 -5.13 -0.50 8.74
N VAL A 322 -3.86 -0.91 8.67
CA VAL A 322 -2.80 -0.14 7.99
C VAL A 322 -3.04 -0.06 6.50
N ASN A 323 -3.06 1.16 5.98
CA ASN A 323 -3.03 1.47 4.57
C ASN A 323 -1.67 2.08 4.22
N MET A 324 -1.20 1.77 3.01
CA MET A 324 0.07 2.24 2.48
C MET A 324 -0.16 2.90 1.13
N VAL A 325 0.40 4.11 0.96
CA VAL A 325 0.45 4.81 -0.32
C VAL A 325 1.90 5.12 -0.63
N ASP A 326 2.40 4.62 -1.76
CA ASP A 326 3.79 4.84 -2.16
C ASP A 326 4.01 6.32 -2.47
N LEU A 327 5.02 6.94 -1.82
CA LEU A 327 5.50 8.27 -2.21
C LEU A 327 6.48 8.13 -3.38
N MET A 328 7.35 7.13 -3.31
CA MET A 328 8.31 6.79 -4.35
C MET A 328 8.13 5.33 -4.75
N SER A 329 8.19 5.04 -6.04
CA SER A 329 8.29 3.66 -6.53
C SER A 329 9.52 2.97 -5.94
N GLN A 330 9.48 1.65 -5.80
CA GLN A 330 10.61 0.90 -5.25
C GLN A 330 11.85 1.13 -6.12
N LYS A 331 12.92 1.67 -5.53
CA LYS A 331 14.18 1.94 -6.21
C LYS A 331 15.28 1.03 -5.68
N SER A 332 16.13 0.59 -6.59
CA SER A 332 17.36 -0.11 -6.28
C SER A 332 18.35 0.86 -5.66
N LEU A 333 19.03 0.43 -4.61
CA LEU A 333 20.05 1.14 -3.87
C LEU A 333 21.40 0.52 -4.20
N ALA A 334 22.38 1.34 -4.61
CA ALA A 334 23.68 0.84 -5.03
C ALA A 334 24.85 1.66 -4.51
N ILE A 335 26.00 0.99 -4.40
CA ILE A 335 27.31 1.63 -4.21
C ILE A 335 27.74 2.25 -5.53
N LEU A 336 28.21 3.48 -5.45
CA LEU A 336 28.62 4.26 -6.61
C LEU A 336 30.13 4.39 -6.67
N LEU A 337 30.66 4.37 -7.89
CA LEU A 337 32.01 4.74 -8.24
C LEU A 337 31.99 5.93 -9.20
N LYS A 338 33.06 6.70 -9.20
CA LYS A 338 33.31 7.68 -10.24
C LYS A 338 33.27 7.04 -11.64
N ARG A 339 32.65 7.72 -12.61
CA ARG A 339 32.71 7.30 -14.02
C ARG A 339 34.15 7.35 -14.53
N GLY A 340 34.58 6.27 -15.18
CA GLY A 340 35.98 6.13 -15.62
C GLY A 340 36.97 5.79 -14.51
N SER A 341 36.50 5.43 -13.31
CA SER A 341 37.36 4.95 -12.23
C SER A 341 38.19 3.75 -12.68
N PRO A 342 39.52 3.73 -12.43
CA PRO A 342 40.38 2.59 -12.75
C PRO A 342 40.02 1.35 -11.93
N TYR A 343 39.25 1.51 -10.84
CA TYR A 343 38.82 0.42 -9.97
C TYR A 343 37.62 -0.35 -10.51
N ARG A 344 36.98 0.17 -11.57
CA ARG A 344 35.78 -0.43 -12.19
C ARG A 344 35.93 -1.92 -12.46
N ASP A 345 37.03 -2.31 -13.10
CA ASP A 345 37.20 -3.70 -13.53
C ASP A 345 37.51 -4.62 -12.35
N ALA A 346 38.16 -4.11 -11.30
CA ALA A 346 38.37 -4.87 -10.08
C ALA A 346 37.06 -5.29 -9.42
N PHE A 347 36.04 -4.43 -9.44
CA PHE A 347 34.72 -4.73 -8.89
C PHE A 347 33.82 -5.57 -9.81
N LYS A 348 34.17 -5.76 -11.09
CA LYS A 348 33.40 -6.59 -12.03
C LYS A 348 33.80 -8.06 -12.08
N THR A 349 35.05 -8.36 -11.70
CA THR A 349 35.73 -9.59 -12.13
C THR A 349 35.73 -10.70 -11.07
N LYS A 350 34.99 -10.51 -9.98
CA LYS A 350 34.69 -11.51 -8.94
C LYS A 350 33.23 -11.37 -8.53
#